data_AF-A0A0H3AAB6-F1
#
_entry.id   AF-A0A0H3AAB6-F1
#
_cell.length_a   1.000
_cell.length_b   1.000
_cell.length_c   1.000
_cell.angle_alpha   90.00
_cell.angle_beta   90.00
_cell.angle_gamma   90.00
#
_symmetry.space_group_name_H-M   'P 1'
#
loop_
_entity.id
_entity.type
_entity.pdbx_description
1 polymer ?
#
loop_
_entity_poly.entity_id
_entity_poly.type
_entity_poly.pdbx_seq_one_letter_code
_entity_poly.pdbx_strand_id
1 'polypeptide(L)'
;MQTDPITRLFTHADALRMLANKTEEECGGLSLIMRLLARDIEQCGEELEAADAGPSARDNPDDDDTPEHLPGQHPADDEADAPHG
;
A
#
# COMPACT_ATOMS: atom_id res chain seq x y z
N MET A 1 -24.18 4.82 3.79
CA MET A 1 -22.88 4.20 3.44
C MET A 1 -21.88 5.33 3.35
N GLN A 2 -20.81 5.28 4.14
CA GLN A 2 -19.74 6.27 4.11
C GLN A 2 -18.80 5.87 2.96
N THR A 3 -18.79 6.63 1.87
CA THR A 3 -17.94 6.35 0.71
C THR A 3 -16.47 6.53 1.09
N ASP A 4 -15.63 5.66 0.53
CA ASP A 4 -14.18 5.73 0.63
C ASP A 4 -13.66 7.17 0.38
N PRO A 5 -12.77 7.71 1.24
CA PRO A 5 -12.29 9.09 1.13
C PRO A 5 -11.65 9.43 -0.22
N ILE A 6 -10.87 8.53 -0.80
CA ILE A 6 -10.19 8.75 -2.08
C ILE A 6 -11.23 8.84 -3.21
N THR A 7 -12.16 7.90 -3.23
CA THR A 7 -13.29 7.90 -4.17
C THR A 7 -14.12 9.19 -4.09
N ARG A 8 -14.28 9.74 -2.87
CA ARG A 8 -14.98 11.02 -2.68
C ARG A 8 -14.22 12.21 -3.27
N LEU A 9 -12.89 12.23 -3.20
CA LEU A 9 -12.08 13.29 -3.78
C LEU A 9 -12.27 13.35 -5.30
N PHE A 10 -12.11 12.22 -6.00
CA PHE A 10 -12.33 12.16 -7.45
C PHE A 10 -13.77 12.54 -7.84
N THR A 11 -14.76 12.07 -7.09
CA THR A 11 -16.16 12.46 -7.30
C THR A 11 -16.36 13.98 -7.19
N HIS A 12 -15.70 14.64 -6.24
CA HIS A 12 -15.79 16.09 -6.07
C HIS A 12 -15.05 16.87 -7.15
N ALA A 13 -13.88 16.39 -7.58
CA ALA A 13 -13.15 16.96 -8.72
C ALA A 13 -14.01 16.95 -10.00
N ASP A 14 -14.68 15.83 -10.28
CA ASP A 14 -15.57 15.72 -11.43
C ASP A 14 -16.80 16.63 -11.33
N ALA A 15 -17.41 16.72 -10.14
CA ALA A 15 -18.53 17.64 -9.92
C ALA A 15 -18.12 19.10 -10.19
N LEU A 16 -16.93 19.52 -9.73
CA LEU A 16 -16.40 20.86 -9.98
C LEU A 16 -16.14 21.12 -11.47
N ARG A 17 -15.61 20.15 -12.21
CA ARG A 17 -15.45 20.26 -13.68
C ARG A 17 -16.78 20.42 -14.38
N MET A 18 -17.77 19.62 -14.00
CA MET A 18 -19.11 19.70 -14.58
C MET A 18 -19.76 21.06 -14.33
N LEU A 19 -19.61 21.60 -13.11
CA LEU A 19 -20.10 22.95 -12.77
C LEU A 19 -19.36 24.02 -13.56
N ALA A 20 -18.03 23.95 -13.66
CA ALA A 20 -17.23 24.89 -14.43
C ALA A 20 -17.63 24.93 -15.92
N ASN A 21 -17.98 23.78 -16.50
CA ASN A 21 -18.41 23.68 -17.90
C ASN A 21 -19.84 24.19 -18.13
N LYS A 22 -20.68 24.23 -17.09
CA LYS A 22 -22.05 24.75 -17.15
C LYS A 22 -22.16 26.21 -16.69
N THR A 23 -21.06 26.77 -16.17
CA THR A 23 -21.02 28.15 -15.69
C THR A 23 -21.09 29.10 -16.87
N GLU A 24 -21.94 30.12 -16.75
CA GLU A 24 -22.12 31.17 -17.76
C GLU A 24 -20.81 31.95 -18.01
N GLU A 25 -20.66 32.48 -19.22
CA GLU A 25 -19.41 33.15 -19.65
C GLU A 25 -19.10 34.41 -18.83
N GLU A 26 -20.13 35.14 -18.39
CA GLU A 26 -20.02 36.31 -17.51
C GLU A 26 -19.36 35.96 -16.15
N CYS A 27 -19.42 34.68 -15.79
CA CYS A 27 -18.81 34.10 -14.60
C CYS A 27 -17.50 33.36 -14.90
N GLY A 28 -16.76 33.76 -15.95
CA GLY A 28 -15.51 33.11 -16.37
C GLY A 28 -14.47 32.96 -15.26
N GLY A 29 -14.36 33.92 -14.35
CA GLY A 29 -13.49 33.82 -13.17
C GLY A 29 -13.90 32.69 -12.22
N LEU A 30 -15.20 32.49 -12.01
CA LEU A 30 -15.72 31.39 -11.20
C LEU A 30 -15.48 30.04 -11.87
N SER A 31 -15.71 29.94 -13.19
CA SER A 31 -15.40 28.73 -13.96
C SER A 31 -13.92 28.36 -13.86
N LEU A 32 -13.03 29.36 -13.94
CA LEU A 32 -11.59 29.16 -13.77
C LEU A 32 -11.25 28.63 -12.37
N ILE A 33 -11.78 29.25 -11.31
CA ILE A 33 -11.56 28.81 -9.92
C ILE A 33 -12.03 27.36 -9.73
N MET A 34 -13.22 27.01 -10.24
CA MET A 34 -13.74 25.64 -10.15
C MET A 34 -12.83 24.63 -10.87
N ARG A 35 -12.28 24.97 -12.04
CA ARG A 35 -11.32 24.11 -12.76
C ARG A 35 -10.02 23.92 -12.00
N LEU A 36 -9.49 24.99 -11.40
CA LEU A 36 -8.27 24.93 -10.58
C LEU A 36 -8.50 24.04 -9.35
N LEU A 37 -9.59 24.25 -8.62
CA LEU A 37 -9.93 23.43 -7.46
C LEU A 37 -10.15 21.96 -7.83
N ALA A 38 -10.81 21.68 -8.97
CA ALA A 38 -10.98 20.31 -9.43
C ALA A 38 -9.63 19.61 -9.66
N ARG A 39 -8.67 20.32 -10.25
CA ARG A 39 -7.33 19.80 -10.51
C ARG A 39 -6.56 19.55 -9.21
N ASP A 40 -6.60 20.48 -8.27
CA ASP A 40 -5.92 20.32 -6.98
C ASP A 40 -6.49 19.13 -6.19
N ILE A 41 -7.81 18.94 -6.20
CA ILE A 41 -8.46 17.81 -5.52
C ILE A 41 -8.08 16.47 -6.18
N GLU A 42 -8.05 16.40 -7.51
CA GLU A 42 -7.60 15.20 -8.23
C GLU A 42 -6.15 14.86 -7.88
N GLN A 43 -5.27 15.86 -7.88
CA GLN A 43 -3.86 15.67 -7.51
C GLN A 43 -3.72 15.15 -6.08
N CYS A 44 -4.49 15.69 -5.13
CA CYS A 44 -4.52 15.15 -3.76
C CYS A 44 -4.97 13.68 -3.73
N GLY A 45 -5.94 13.29 -4.57
CA GLY A 45 -6.38 11.90 -4.71
C GLY A 45 -5.27 10.99 -5.21
N GLU A 46 -4.58 11.39 -6.27
CA GLU A 46 -3.44 10.67 -6.87
C GLU A 46 -2.28 10.50 -5.88
N GLU A 47 -1.93 11.56 -5.13
CA GLU A 47 -0.88 11.52 -4.12
C GLU A 47 -1.23 10.58 -2.97
N LEU A 48 -2.51 10.51 -2.57
CA LEU A 48 -2.99 9.59 -1.53
C LEU A 48 -3.00 8.14 -2.01
N GLU A 49 -3.46 7.87 -3.24
CA GLU A 49 -3.41 6.52 -3.83
C GLU A 49 -1.96 6.03 -3.97
N ALA A 50 -1.05 6.90 -4.41
CA ALA A 50 0.37 6.57 -4.52
C ALA A 50 1.02 6.30 -3.15
N ALA A 51 0.61 7.01 -2.11
CA ALA A 51 1.07 6.78 -0.74
C ALA A 51 0.54 5.45 -0.16
N ASP A 52 -0.69 5.07 -0.49
CA ASP A 52 -1.30 3.79 -0.07
C ASP A 52 -0.68 2.58 -0.81
N ALA A 53 -0.22 2.79 -2.04
CA ALA A 53 0.51 1.79 -2.84
C ALA A 53 1.98 1.56 -2.41
N GLY A 54 2.41 2.09 -1.26
CA GLY A 54 3.76 1.96 -0.68
C GLY A 54 4.19 0.52 -0.34
N PRO A 55 5.47 0.29 0.04
CA PRO A 55 6.28 -0.92 -0.23
C PRO A 55 5.82 -2.28 0.33
N SER A 56 4.68 -2.38 0.99
CA SER A 56 4.15 -3.62 1.59
C SER A 56 3.71 -4.69 0.58
N ALA A 57 3.69 -4.40 -0.73
CA ALA A 57 3.45 -5.40 -1.77
C ALA A 57 4.71 -6.19 -2.19
N ARG A 58 5.89 -5.89 -1.60
CA ARG A 58 7.17 -6.57 -1.93
C ARG A 58 7.67 -7.55 -0.87
N ASP A 59 7.08 -7.56 0.32
CA ASP A 59 7.45 -8.51 1.37
C ASP A 59 6.43 -9.65 1.43
N ASN A 60 6.44 -10.52 0.41
CA ASN A 60 5.90 -11.86 0.55
C ASN A 60 7.09 -12.82 0.68
N PRO A 61 7.62 -13.08 1.90
CA PRO A 61 8.53 -14.18 2.12
C PRO A 61 7.70 -15.48 2.23
N ASP A 62 7.06 -15.88 1.13
CA ASP A 62 6.67 -17.29 0.94
C ASP A 62 7.85 -17.96 0.22
N ASP A 63 8.80 -18.46 1.01
CA ASP A 63 9.59 -19.67 0.75
C ASP A 63 10.71 -19.76 1.81
N ASP A 64 10.37 -20.17 3.03
CA ASP A 64 11.28 -21.00 3.83
C ASP A 64 10.48 -22.08 4.56
N ASP A 65 10.06 -23.05 3.75
CA ASP A 65 9.49 -24.32 4.15
C ASP A 65 10.63 -25.18 4.76
N THR A 66 10.89 -25.03 6.06
CA THR A 66 11.79 -25.94 6.78
C THR A 66 11.13 -26.57 8.00
N PRO A 67 10.67 -27.83 7.86
CA PRO A 67 10.68 -28.76 8.97
C PRO A 67 11.43 -30.04 8.58
N GLU A 68 12.77 -30.00 8.52
CA GLU A 68 13.58 -31.23 8.48
C GLU A 68 14.34 -31.43 9.81
N HIS A 69 13.67 -32.12 10.73
CA HIS A 69 14.13 -33.37 11.37
C HIS A 69 15.62 -33.73 11.14
N LEU A 70 16.49 -33.80 12.17
CA LEU A 70 16.82 -34.96 13.05
C LEU A 70 18.34 -34.87 13.40
N PRO A 71 18.95 -35.70 14.29
CA PRO A 71 18.38 -36.63 15.27
C PRO A 71 19.02 -36.54 16.68
N GLY A 72 18.25 -36.92 17.69
CA GLY A 72 18.83 -37.56 18.86
C GLY A 72 19.37 -38.94 18.49
N GLN A 73 20.64 -39.20 18.81
CA GLN A 73 21.19 -40.55 18.92
C GLN A 73 22.10 -40.61 20.14
N HIS A 74 21.58 -41.23 21.20
CA HIS A 74 22.37 -41.93 22.19
C HIS A 74 22.27 -43.42 21.83
N PRO A 75 23.40 -44.13 21.75
CA PRO A 75 23.60 -45.30 22.63
C PRO A 75 24.99 -45.21 23.28
N ALA A 76 25.14 -45.36 24.59
CA ALA A 76 25.17 -46.62 25.33
C ALA A 76 26.39 -47.50 24.95
N ASP A 77 27.32 -47.52 25.92
CA ASP A 77 28.10 -48.66 26.42
C ASP A 77 29.44 -49.07 25.78
N ASP A 78 30.43 -49.03 26.68
CA ASP A 78 31.43 -50.06 27.03
C ASP A 78 32.86 -50.10 26.45
N GLU A 79 33.80 -50.09 27.41
CA GLU A 79 35.15 -50.70 27.46
C GLU A 79 36.21 -50.36 26.37
N ALA A 80 37.52 -50.20 26.64
CA ALA A 80 38.35 -50.28 27.82
C ALA A 80 39.75 -49.67 27.53
N ASP A 81 40.47 -49.42 28.62
CA ASP A 81 41.93 -49.54 28.79
C ASP A 81 42.88 -48.33 28.56
N ALA A 82 43.78 -48.16 29.53
CA ALA A 82 44.76 -47.09 29.75
C ALA A 82 46.12 -47.43 29.06
N PRO A 83 47.32 -46.87 29.37
CA PRO A 83 47.70 -45.73 30.23
C PRO A 83 48.79 -44.77 29.67
N HIS A 84 49.03 -43.72 30.46
CA HIS A 84 50.23 -42.88 30.68
C HIS A 84 51.35 -42.73 29.62
N GLY A 85 51.69 -41.45 29.38
CA GLY A 85 53.02 -40.94 29.08
C GLY A 85 53.19 -39.57 29.71
#